data_AF-A0A8D8KVC7-F1
#
_entry.id   AF-A0A8D8KVC7-F1
#
_cell.length_a   1.000
_cell.length_b   1.000
_cell.length_c   1.000
_cell.angle_alpha   90.00
_cell.angle_beta   90.00
_cell.angle_gamma   90.00
#
_symmetry.space_group_name_H-M   'P 1'
#
loop_
_entity.id
_entity.type
_entity.pdbx_description
1 polymer ?
#
loop_
_entity_poly.entity_id
_entity_poly.type
_entity_poly.pdbx_seq_one_letter_code
_entity_poly.pdbx_strand_id
1 'polypeptide(L)'
;PVQTGEPIPIKDLIKFNKFVTNINWSNEPDGPPITVTCADQSQHEATHIIVTTSIGVLKENLDSMFSPPLPSSKQNAIKGIHFGTVNKIIMEFTTPFWDDIGNTFGLLWNAQELEQLRGSPLAWTEGVSVFFKVDHQPNLL
;
A
#
# COMPACT_ATOMS: atom_id res chain seq x y z
N PRO A 1 -14.02 5.68 25.32
CA PRO A 1 -14.26 7.05 25.86
C PRO A 1 -15.26 7.79 24.96
N VAL A 2 -16.29 8.40 25.55
CA VAL A 2 -17.24 9.23 24.80
C VAL A 2 -16.56 10.55 24.45
N GLN A 3 -16.48 10.88 23.16
CA GLN A 3 -15.85 12.10 22.67
C GLN A 3 -16.82 13.27 22.85
N THR A 4 -16.51 14.21 23.74
CA THR A 4 -17.41 15.31 24.15
C THR A 4 -17.11 16.66 23.48
N GLY A 5 -16.12 16.71 22.59
CA GLY A 5 -15.76 17.92 21.83
C GLY A 5 -16.58 18.08 20.55
N GLU A 6 -16.58 19.30 20.00
CA GLU A 6 -17.10 19.52 18.64
C GLU A 6 -16.35 18.61 17.65
N PRO A 7 -17.07 17.92 16.74
CA PRO A 7 -16.45 17.09 15.73
C PRO A 7 -15.52 17.91 14.83
N ILE A 8 -14.28 17.48 14.67
CA ILE A 8 -13.39 18.06 13.67
C ILE A 8 -14.00 17.80 12.29
N PRO A 9 -14.16 18.82 11.42
CA PRO A 9 -14.76 18.67 10.10
C PRO A 9 -13.78 18.01 9.12
N ILE A 10 -13.40 16.75 9.39
CA ILE A 10 -12.36 16.01 8.64
C ILE A 10 -12.65 15.99 7.13
N LYS A 11 -13.93 15.87 6.75
CA LYS A 11 -14.34 15.81 5.34
C LYS A 11 -13.93 17.05 4.55
N ASP A 12 -13.96 18.23 5.18
CA ASP A 12 -13.62 19.50 4.51
C ASP A 12 -12.09 19.70 4.38
N LEU A 13 -11.33 19.03 5.25
CA LEU A 13 -9.87 19.06 5.31
C LEU A 13 -9.21 18.06 4.34
N ILE A 14 -9.93 17.04 3.87
CA ILE A 14 -9.40 16.05 2.92
C ILE A 14 -9.60 16.54 1.49
N LYS A 15 -8.50 16.59 0.73
CA LYS A 15 -8.52 16.91 -0.71
C LYS A 15 -8.19 15.66 -1.52
N PHE A 16 -9.20 15.09 -2.18
CA PHE A 16 -9.03 13.96 -3.09
C PHE A 16 -8.46 14.41 -4.44
N ASN A 17 -7.95 13.45 -5.23
CA ASN A 17 -7.36 13.67 -6.55
C ASN A 17 -6.17 14.66 -6.54
N LYS A 18 -5.52 14.82 -5.38
CA LYS A 18 -4.32 15.63 -5.19
C LYS A 18 -3.10 14.74 -5.09
N PHE A 19 -2.57 14.32 -6.25
CA PHE A 19 -1.30 13.59 -6.28
C PHE A 19 -0.15 14.57 -6.02
N VAL A 20 0.57 14.41 -4.90
CA VAL A 20 1.74 15.22 -4.55
C VAL A 20 2.93 14.79 -5.41
N THR A 21 3.50 15.73 -6.16
CA THR A 21 4.66 15.50 -7.04
C THR A 21 5.96 16.02 -6.43
N ASN A 22 5.90 17.04 -5.57
CA ASN A 22 7.07 17.61 -4.92
C ASN A 22 6.71 18.24 -3.58
N ILE A 23 7.61 18.11 -2.62
CA ILE A 23 7.59 18.75 -1.31
C ILE A 23 8.86 19.59 -1.22
N ASN A 24 8.71 20.92 -1.32
CA ASN A 24 9.78 21.84 -1.03
C ASN A 24 9.80 22.13 0.48
N TRP A 25 10.80 21.60 1.18
CA TRP A 25 10.95 21.65 2.64
C TRP A 25 12.25 22.33 3.08
N SER A 26 12.82 23.22 2.26
CA SER A 26 13.99 24.00 2.65
C SER A 26 13.76 24.72 3.98
N ASN A 27 14.59 24.44 4.99
CA ASN A 27 14.44 24.98 6.35
C ASN A 27 15.44 26.12 6.59
N GLU A 28 15.53 27.05 5.65
CA GLU A 28 16.36 28.25 5.79
C GLU A 28 15.66 29.23 6.75
N PRO A 29 16.38 29.93 7.66
CA PRO A 29 15.78 30.83 8.65
C PRO A 29 14.89 31.93 8.07
N ASP A 30 15.23 32.42 6.87
CA ASP A 30 14.46 33.41 6.09
C ASP A 30 13.89 32.79 4.80
N GLY A 31 13.75 31.46 4.78
CA GLY A 31 13.30 30.70 3.63
C GLY A 31 11.77 30.79 3.40
N PRO A 32 11.30 30.45 2.18
CA PRO A 32 9.88 30.34 1.91
C PRO A 32 9.23 29.24 2.77
N PRO A 33 7.90 29.31 3.01
CA PRO A 33 7.18 28.25 3.73
C PRO A 33 7.31 26.92 2.99
N ILE A 34 7.14 25.81 3.72
CA ILE A 34 7.14 24.48 3.14
C ILE A 34 5.99 24.42 2.13
N THR A 35 6.31 24.08 0.88
CA THR A 35 5.36 24.10 -0.24
C THR A 35 5.18 22.70 -0.81
N VAL A 36 3.93 22.24 -0.86
CA VAL A 36 3.52 20.97 -1.48
C VAL A 36 2.95 21.26 -2.85
N THR A 37 3.56 20.73 -3.89
CA THR A 37 3.07 20.84 -5.27
C THR A 37 2.36 19.56 -5.68
N CYS A 38 1.17 19.70 -6.26
CA CYS A 38 0.40 18.59 -6.81
C CYS A 38 0.52 18.52 -8.34
N ALA A 39 0.19 17.36 -8.92
CA ALA A 39 0.23 17.12 -10.36
C ALA A 39 -0.68 18.06 -11.17
N ASP A 40 -1.78 18.54 -10.57
CA ASP A 40 -2.68 19.51 -11.17
C ASP A 40 -2.21 20.97 -10.98
N GLN A 41 -0.94 21.16 -10.62
CA GLN A 41 -0.27 22.44 -10.40
C GLN A 41 -0.76 23.22 -9.19
N SER A 42 -1.70 22.70 -8.39
CA SER A 42 -2.06 23.36 -7.14
C SER A 42 -0.93 23.28 -6.13
N GLN A 43 -0.78 24.33 -5.34
CA GLN A 43 0.21 24.42 -4.27
C GLN A 43 -0.45 24.60 -2.91
N HIS A 44 0.15 24.01 -1.89
CA HIS A 44 -0.31 24.10 -0.51
C HIS A 44 0.88 24.43 0.40
N GLU A 45 0.73 25.47 1.22
CA GLU A 45 1.75 25.87 2.20
C GLU A 45 1.47 25.24 3.57
N ALA A 46 2.54 24.89 4.27
CA ALA A 46 2.47 24.36 5.62
C ALA A 46 3.70 24.75 6.45
N THR A 47 3.59 24.67 7.77
CA THR A 47 4.74 24.75 8.68
C THR A 47 5.34 23.39 8.98
N HIS A 48 4.55 22.31 8.82
CA HIS A 48 4.93 20.93 9.10
C HIS A 48 4.24 19.98 8.12
N ILE A 49 4.94 18.91 7.74
CA ILE A 49 4.39 17.85 6.88
C ILE A 49 4.58 16.49 7.55
N ILE A 50 3.53 15.69 7.53
CA ILE A 50 3.57 14.27 7.87
C ILE A 50 3.37 13.48 6.57
N VAL A 51 4.38 12.71 6.16
CA VAL A 51 4.32 11.88 4.96
C VAL A 51 3.91 10.46 5.35
N THR A 52 2.73 10.03 4.88
CA THR A 52 2.15 8.70 5.16
C THR A 52 1.97 7.85 3.90
N THR A 53 2.59 8.23 2.79
CA THR A 53 2.58 7.45 1.55
C THR A 53 3.24 6.08 1.78
N SER A 54 2.79 5.07 1.02
CA SER A 54 3.40 3.74 1.10
C SER A 54 4.88 3.79 0.71
N ILE A 55 5.64 2.82 1.20
CA ILE A 55 7.07 2.72 0.87
C ILE A 55 7.31 2.47 -0.63
N GLY A 56 6.39 1.80 -1.32
CA GLY A 56 6.44 1.63 -2.78
C GLY A 56 6.35 2.98 -3.51
N VAL A 57 5.45 3.87 -3.08
CA VAL A 57 5.35 5.23 -3.63
C VAL A 57 6.61 6.04 -3.34
N LEU A 58 7.15 5.94 -2.13
CA LEU A 58 8.40 6.62 -1.77
C LEU A 58 9.59 6.13 -2.61
N LYS A 59 9.69 4.82 -2.90
CA LYS A 59 10.74 4.27 -3.77
C LYS A 59 10.64 4.79 -5.19
N GLU A 60 9.45 4.78 -5.76
CA GLU A 60 9.20 5.21 -7.15
C GLU A 60 9.46 6.71 -7.34
N ASN A 61 9.12 7.54 -6.36
CA ASN A 61 9.15 9.00 -6.48
C ASN A 61 10.30 9.65 -5.69
N LEU A 62 11.23 8.88 -5.13
CA LEU A 62 12.23 9.39 -4.18
C LEU A 62 13.04 10.57 -4.72
N ASP A 63 13.40 10.50 -5.99
CA ASP A 63 14.30 11.45 -6.63
C ASP A 63 13.61 12.79 -6.96
N SER A 64 12.28 12.83 -7.04
CA SER A 64 11.49 14.02 -7.42
C SER A 64 10.60 14.56 -6.30
N MET A 65 10.19 13.71 -5.35
CA MET A 65 9.19 14.05 -4.33
C MET A 65 9.70 15.02 -3.27
N PHE A 66 11.01 15.14 -3.04
CA PHE A 66 11.58 15.98 -1.99
C PHE A 66 12.59 16.99 -2.52
N SER A 67 12.45 18.24 -2.12
CA SER A 67 13.38 19.33 -2.44
C SER A 67 13.65 20.16 -1.17
N PRO A 68 14.88 20.24 -0.65
CA PRO A 68 16.06 19.48 -1.07
C PRO A 68 15.86 17.96 -0.92
N PRO A 69 16.74 17.12 -1.51
CA PRO A 69 16.69 15.67 -1.30
C PRO A 69 16.78 15.30 0.19
N LEU A 70 16.12 14.21 0.57
CA LEU A 70 16.23 13.69 1.94
C LEU A 70 17.68 13.34 2.30
N PRO A 71 18.08 13.35 3.58
CA PRO A 71 19.40 12.88 3.99
C PRO A 71 19.71 11.47 3.46
N SER A 72 20.97 11.21 3.13
CA SER A 72 21.42 9.94 2.54
C SER A 72 21.02 8.71 3.34
N SER A 73 21.03 8.80 4.68
CA SER A 73 20.57 7.73 5.57
C SER A 73 19.10 7.34 5.31
N LYS A 74 18.22 8.31 5.10
CA LYS A 74 16.80 8.09 4.84
C LYS A 74 16.57 7.60 3.41
N GLN A 75 17.30 8.13 2.44
CA GLN A 75 17.27 7.62 1.06
C GLN A 75 17.70 6.14 1.00
N ASN A 76 18.79 5.79 1.68
CA ASN A 76 19.30 4.42 1.73
C ASN A 76 18.30 3.49 2.43
N ALA A 77 17.65 3.93 3.51
CA ALA A 77 16.61 3.16 4.17
C ALA A 77 15.41 2.91 3.23
N ILE A 78 14.94 3.94 2.51
CA ILE A 78 13.85 3.82 1.54
C ILE A 78 14.23 2.87 0.41
N LYS A 79 15.45 2.94 -0.11
CA LYS A 79 15.94 2.06 -1.17
C LYS A 79 16.13 0.62 -0.69
N GLY A 80 16.62 0.43 0.54
CA GLY A 80 16.99 -0.88 1.09
C GLY A 80 15.84 -1.74 1.64
N ILE A 81 14.77 -1.13 2.15
CA ILE A 81 13.64 -1.91 2.69
C ILE A 81 12.89 -2.65 1.57
N HIS A 82 12.58 -3.93 1.76
CA HIS A 82 11.82 -4.71 0.77
C HIS A 82 10.34 -4.29 0.76
N PHE A 83 9.73 -4.26 -0.42
CA PHE A 83 8.29 -4.05 -0.59
C PHE A 83 7.74 -5.14 -1.50
N GLY A 84 7.02 -6.08 -0.89
CA GLY A 84 6.42 -7.22 -1.58
C GLY A 84 5.05 -6.91 -2.16
N THR A 85 4.53 -7.84 -2.94
CA THR A 85 3.16 -7.79 -3.48
C THR A 85 2.32 -8.91 -2.86
N VAL A 86 1.12 -8.56 -2.39
CA VAL A 86 0.12 -9.53 -1.93
C VAL A 86 -1.19 -9.17 -2.62
N ASN A 87 -1.81 -10.15 -3.29
CA ASN A 87 -3.10 -10.00 -3.94
C ASN A 87 -4.13 -10.92 -3.29
N LYS A 88 -5.41 -10.60 -3.50
CA LYS A 88 -6.54 -11.45 -3.10
C LYS A 88 -7.35 -11.81 -4.33
N ILE A 89 -7.70 -13.08 -4.45
CA ILE A 89 -8.65 -13.58 -5.44
C ILE A 89 -9.87 -14.00 -4.63
N ILE A 90 -11.04 -13.45 -4.95
CA ILE A 90 -12.30 -13.84 -4.32
C ILE A 90 -13.03 -14.71 -5.32
N MET A 91 -13.43 -15.90 -4.89
CA MET A 91 -14.12 -16.88 -5.72
C MET A 91 -15.49 -17.18 -5.11
N GLU A 92 -16.54 -17.02 -5.91
CA GLU A 92 -17.90 -17.37 -5.54
C GLU A 92 -18.31 -18.68 -6.22
N PHE A 93 -18.91 -19.58 -5.43
CA PHE A 93 -19.40 -20.86 -5.91
C PHE A 93 -20.88 -21.02 -5.57
N THR A 94 -21.65 -21.63 -6.47
CA THR A 94 -23.08 -21.92 -6.24
C THR A 94 -23.29 -22.85 -5.05
N THR A 95 -22.38 -23.82 -4.88
CA THR A 95 -22.40 -24.80 -3.79
C THR A 95 -20.97 -24.93 -3.24
N PRO A 96 -20.74 -24.70 -1.94
CA PRO A 96 -19.41 -24.88 -1.35
C PRO A 96 -19.02 -26.37 -1.38
N PHE A 97 -17.77 -26.65 -1.70
CA PHE A 97 -17.21 -28.02 -1.67
C PHE A 97 -16.24 -28.24 -0.51
N TRP A 98 -16.10 -27.25 0.37
CA TRP A 98 -15.10 -27.17 1.43
C TRP A 98 -15.71 -27.20 2.84
N ASP A 99 -16.94 -27.69 2.99
CA ASP A 99 -17.64 -27.70 4.28
C ASP A 99 -16.85 -28.45 5.36
N ASP A 100 -16.19 -29.55 4.99
CA ASP A 100 -15.39 -30.39 5.90
C ASP A 100 -13.97 -29.87 6.16
N ILE A 101 -13.57 -28.75 5.53
CA ILE A 101 -12.24 -28.16 5.69
C ILE A 101 -12.30 -27.09 6.80
N GLY A 102 -11.20 -26.87 7.54
CA GLY A 102 -11.09 -25.76 8.48
C GLY A 102 -11.24 -24.39 7.82
N ASN A 103 -11.18 -23.31 8.61
CA ASN A 103 -11.33 -21.94 8.09
C ASN A 103 -10.23 -21.51 7.11
N THR A 104 -9.10 -22.22 7.11
CA THR A 104 -8.00 -22.00 6.18
C THR A 104 -7.45 -23.31 5.67
N PHE A 105 -6.97 -23.29 4.43
CA PHE A 105 -6.15 -24.37 3.89
C PHE A 105 -5.10 -23.80 2.93
N GLY A 106 -3.91 -24.40 2.94
CA GLY A 106 -2.80 -24.04 2.08
C GLY A 106 -2.52 -25.12 1.05
N LEU A 107 -1.92 -24.72 -0.06
CA LEU A 107 -1.38 -25.66 -1.04
C LEU A 107 0.05 -26.01 -0.64
N LEU A 108 0.34 -27.31 -0.59
CA LEU A 108 1.69 -27.82 -0.39
C LEU A 108 2.10 -28.58 -1.64
N TRP A 109 3.27 -28.23 -2.15
CA TRP A 109 3.81 -28.80 -3.38
C TRP A 109 5.09 -29.56 -3.05
N ASN A 110 5.22 -30.79 -3.54
CA ASN A 110 6.50 -31.47 -3.55
C ASN A 110 7.39 -30.97 -4.72
N ALA A 111 8.67 -31.34 -4.72
CA ALA A 111 9.62 -30.84 -5.71
C ALA A 111 9.22 -31.18 -7.16
N GLN A 112 8.68 -32.39 -7.40
CA GLN A 112 8.25 -32.84 -8.72
C GLN A 112 7.00 -32.09 -9.19
N GLU A 113 6.04 -31.84 -8.29
CA GLU A 113 4.83 -31.04 -8.56
C GLU A 113 5.18 -29.60 -8.89
N LEU A 114 6.13 -28.98 -8.17
CA LEU A 114 6.60 -27.63 -8.47
C LEU A 114 7.24 -27.54 -9.85
N GLU A 115 8.06 -28.51 -10.22
CA GLU A 115 8.69 -28.54 -11.55
C GLU A 115 7.65 -28.64 -12.66
N GLN A 116 6.65 -29.50 -12.50
CA GLN A 116 5.53 -29.60 -13.43
C GLN A 116 4.68 -28.32 -13.47
N LEU A 117 4.38 -27.74 -12.32
CA LEU A 117 3.56 -26.53 -12.19
C LEU A 117 4.22 -25.34 -12.90
N ARG A 118 5.52 -25.13 -12.67
CA ARG A 118 6.32 -24.06 -13.28
C ARG A 118 6.40 -24.17 -14.80
N GLY A 119 6.33 -25.39 -15.35
CA GLY A 119 6.26 -25.63 -16.79
C GLY A 119 4.86 -25.45 -17.40
N SER A 120 3.84 -25.22 -16.58
CA SER A 120 2.44 -25.15 -17.01
C SER A 120 1.93 -23.71 -17.16
N PRO A 121 0.78 -23.49 -17.85
CA PRO A 121 0.09 -22.20 -17.84
C PRO A 121 -0.37 -21.73 -16.44
N LEU A 122 -0.34 -22.62 -15.44
CA LEU A 122 -0.75 -22.34 -14.06
C LEU A 122 0.45 -22.02 -13.15
N ALA A 123 1.65 -21.80 -13.68
CA ALA A 123 2.84 -21.49 -12.87
C ALA A 123 2.62 -20.38 -11.82
N TRP A 124 1.71 -19.44 -12.07
CA TRP A 124 1.35 -18.39 -11.12
C TRP A 124 0.76 -18.90 -9.80
N THR A 125 0.13 -20.08 -9.79
CA THR A 125 -0.48 -20.65 -8.57
C THR A 125 0.55 -21.13 -7.56
N GLU A 126 1.83 -21.22 -7.95
CA GLU A 126 2.94 -21.42 -7.01
C GLU A 126 2.95 -20.32 -5.93
N GLY A 127 2.54 -19.09 -6.28
CA GLY A 127 2.44 -17.97 -5.35
C GLY A 127 1.16 -17.95 -4.49
N VAL A 128 0.22 -18.88 -4.70
CA VAL A 128 -1.01 -18.97 -3.89
C VAL A 128 -0.69 -19.67 -2.58
N SER A 129 -0.63 -18.88 -1.50
CA SER A 129 -0.22 -19.39 -0.19
C SER A 129 -1.35 -20.06 0.59
N VAL A 130 -2.54 -19.44 0.63
CA VAL A 130 -3.62 -19.86 1.53
C VAL A 130 -4.97 -19.40 1.00
N PHE A 131 -5.98 -20.23 1.22
CA PHE A 131 -7.39 -19.91 1.03
C PHE A 131 -8.06 -19.67 2.38
N PHE A 132 -9.02 -18.75 2.41
CA PHE A 132 -9.75 -18.38 3.61
C PHE A 132 -11.25 -18.53 3.36
N LYS A 133 -11.96 -19.21 4.25
CA LYS A 133 -13.41 -19.07 4.29
C LYS A 133 -13.75 -17.64 4.68
N VAL A 134 -14.77 -17.06 4.03
CA VAL A 134 -15.26 -15.72 4.38
C VAL A 134 -16.37 -15.85 5.43
N ASP A 135 -16.14 -15.27 6.60
CA ASP A 135 -17.12 -15.29 7.69
C ASP A 135 -18.48 -14.76 7.22
N HIS A 136 -19.53 -15.52 7.55
CA HIS A 136 -20.92 -15.22 7.18
C HIS A 136 -21.21 -15.21 5.66
N GLN A 137 -20.29 -15.71 4.82
CA GLN A 137 -20.45 -15.82 3.37
C GLN A 137 -20.02 -17.23 2.91
N PRO A 138 -20.87 -18.27 3.09
CA PRO A 138 -20.47 -19.67 2.91
C PRO A 138 -20.05 -20.04 1.48
N ASN A 139 -20.48 -19.25 0.49
CA ASN A 139 -20.20 -19.46 -0.93
C ASN A 139 -18.91 -18.78 -1.42
N LEU A 140 -18.22 -18.02 -0.56
CA LEU A 140 -17.01 -17.26 -0.91
C LEU A 140 -15.76 -17.90 -0.32
N LEU A 141 -14.72 -17.96 -1.15
CA LEU A 141 -13.35 -18.37 -0.81
C LEU A 141 -12.34 -17.30 -1.26
#